data_AF-A0AA51DU07-F1
#
_entry.id   AF-A0AA51DU07-F1
#
_cell.length_a   1.000
_cell.length_b   1.000
_cell.length_c   1.000
_cell.angle_alpha   90.00
_cell.angle_beta   90.00
_cell.angle_gamma   90.00
#
_symmetry.space_group_name_H-M   'P 1'
#
loop_
_entity.id
_entity.type
_entity.pdbx_description
1 polymer ?
#
loop_
_entity_poly.entity_id
_entity_poly.type
_entity_poly.pdbx_seq_one_letter_code
_entity_poly.pdbx_strand_id
1 'polypeptide(L)' 'MGYGYISFEMNEPEEDSLVILANSLIDFIFKYGLPREIRVSNMIVEAALEQICEICEIKLRKVKRLHAMDDFLNSMRKFN' A
#
# COMPACT_ATOMS: atom_id res chain seq x y z
N MET A 1 12.91 -17.77 -1.55
CA MET A 1 12.14 -16.78 -2.34
C MET A 1 10.75 -16.71 -1.72
N GLY A 2 10.49 -15.72 -0.88
CA GLY A 2 9.20 -15.59 -0.20
C GLY A 2 8.23 -14.84 -1.10
N TYR A 3 7.20 -15.52 -1.59
CA TYR A 3 6.06 -14.86 -2.20
C TYR A 3 5.28 -14.18 -1.06
N GLY A 4 5.35 -12.85 -0.99
CA GLY A 4 4.48 -12.08 -0.10
C GLY A 4 3.05 -12.20 -0.61
N TYR A 5 2.21 -12.94 0.11
CA TYR A 5 0.78 -12.99 -0.19
C TYR A 5 0.17 -11.64 0.19
N ILE A 6 -0.30 -10.88 -0.81
CA ILE A 6 -1.20 -9.75 -0.60
C ILE A 6 -2.59 -10.37 -0.37
N SER A 7 -2.91 -10.68 0.89
CA SER A 7 -4.28 -10.94 1.30
C SER A 7 -4.86 -9.59 1.70
N PHE A 8 -5.89 -9.15 0.98
CA PHE A 8 -6.63 -7.94 1.31
C PHE A 8 -8.11 -8.25 1.09
N GLU A 9 -8.93 -7.96 2.10
CA GLU A 9 -10.39 -8.05 1.99
C GLU A 9 -10.90 -6.86 1.17
N MET A 10 -11.98 -7.05 0.41
CA MET A 10 -12.61 -5.92 -0.28
C MET A 10 -13.38 -5.09 0.75
N ASN A 11 -13.11 -3.79 0.79
CA ASN A 11 -13.83 -2.85 1.64
C ASN A 11 -15.34 -2.86 1.31
N GLU A 12 -16.17 -2.76 2.34
CA GLU A 12 -17.60 -2.53 2.17
C GLU A 12 -17.84 -1.09 1.64
N PRO A 13 -18.96 -0.85 0.93
CA PRO A 13 -19.23 0.47 0.31
C PRO A 13 -19.23 1.64 1.29
N GLU A 14 -19.60 1.39 2.55
CA GLU A 14 -19.72 2.39 3.61
C GLU A 14 -18.39 2.69 4.32
N GLU A 15 -17.36 1.88 4.08
CA GLU A 15 -16.09 1.99 4.78
C GLU A 15 -15.15 3.04 4.19
N ASP A 16 -14.47 3.76 5.09
CA ASP A 16 -13.43 4.70 4.68
C ASP A 16 -12.17 3.93 4.27
N SER A 17 -11.97 3.83 2.96
CA SER A 17 -10.84 3.12 2.36
C SER A 17 -9.47 3.71 2.73
N LEU A 18 -9.37 5.00 3.06
CA LEU A 18 -8.11 5.61 3.49
C LEU A 18 -7.79 5.24 4.93
N VAL A 19 -8.80 5.19 5.80
CA VAL A 19 -8.65 4.72 7.19
C VAL A 19 -8.23 3.25 7.22
N ILE A 20 -8.87 2.40 6.41
CA ILE A 20 -8.50 0.99 6.31
C ILE A 20 -7.06 0.83 5.81
N LEU A 21 -6.66 1.61 4.81
CA LEU A 21 -5.29 1.56 4.28
C LEU A 21 -4.26 1.99 5.34
N ALA A 22 -4.54 3.06 6.09
CA ALA A 22 -3.70 3.53 7.17
C ALA A 22 -3.53 2.48 8.28
N ASN A 23 -4.64 1.88 8.72
CA ASN A 23 -4.62 0.79 9.71
C ASN A 23 -3.84 -0.43 9.20
N SER A 24 -4.05 -0.80 7.94
CA SER A 24 -3.33 -1.92 7.31
C SER A 24 -1.82 -1.69 7.25
N LEU A 25 -1.39 -0.44 7.01
CA LEU A 25 0.02 -0.08 7.05
C LEU A 25 0.59 -0.19 8.48
N ILE A 26 -0.16 0.26 9.48
CA ILE A 26 0.23 0.15 10.90
C ILE A 26 0.38 -1.33 11.29
N ASP A 27 -0.60 -2.16 10.95
CA ASP A 27 -0.55 -3.61 11.20
C ASP A 27 0.64 -4.27 10.49
N PHE A 28 0.92 -3.87 9.26
CA PHE A 28 2.09 -4.33 8.52
C PHE A 28 3.39 -3.98 9.25
N ILE A 29 3.52 -2.73 9.73
CA ILE A 29 4.69 -2.25 10.47
C ILE A 29 4.87 -3.05 11.77
N PHE A 30 3.79 -3.28 12.53
CA PHE A 30 3.86 -4.08 13.75
C PHE A 30 4.24 -5.54 13.49
N LYS A 31 3.76 -6.12 12.38
CA LYS A 31 3.97 -7.53 12.06
C LYS A 31 5.33 -7.82 11.43
N TYR A 32 5.81 -6.93 10.55
CA TYR A 32 6.99 -7.19 9.71
C TYR A 32 8.11 -6.16 9.90
N GLY A 33 7.88 -5.11 10.69
CA GLY A 33 8.82 -4.02 10.93
C GLY A 33 8.67 -2.85 9.94
N LEU A 34 9.45 -1.80 10.19
CA LEU A 34 9.40 -0.55 9.44
C LEU A 34 10.01 -0.71 8.03
N PRO A 35 9.27 -0.38 6.96
CA PRO A 35 9.84 -0.31 5.62
C PRO A 35 10.76 0.91 5.48
N ARG A 36 11.79 0.79 4.63
CA ARG A 36 12.70 1.92 4.35
C ARG A 36 12.07 2.99 3.45
N GLU A 37 11.18 2.59 2.54
CA GLU A 37 10.52 3.49 1.57
C GLU A 37 9.14 2.94 1.24
N ILE A 38 8.14 3.83 1.19
CA ILE A 38 6.80 3.57 0.67
C ILE A 38 6.63 4.40 -0.61
N ARG A 39 6.15 3.75 -1.68
CA ARG A 39 5.90 4.39 -2.97
C ARG A 39 4.41 4.41 -3.29
N VAL A 40 3.91 5.56 -3.68
CA VAL A 40 2.50 5.78 -4.01
C VAL A 40 2.37 6.45 -5.37
N SER A 41 1.32 6.15 -6.12
CA SER A 41 1.02 6.84 -7.40
C SER A 41 -0.13 7.83 -7.30
N ASN A 42 -0.92 7.75 -6.23
CA ASN A 42 -2.08 8.59 -6.00
C ASN A 42 -1.78 9.64 -4.92
N MET A 43 -2.10 10.90 -5.22
CA MET A 43 -1.90 12.03 -4.30
C MET A 43 -2.77 11.95 -3.04
N ILE A 44 -3.98 11.40 -3.15
CA ILE A 44 -4.89 11.24 -2.01
C ILE A 44 -4.29 10.23 -1.02
N VAL A 45 -3.74 9.13 -1.55
CA VAL A 45 -3.07 8.11 -0.73
C VAL A 45 -1.78 8.65 -0.11
N GLU A 46 -1.02 9.46 -0.84
CA GLU A 46 0.15 10.16 -0.30
C GLU A 46 -0.22 11.00 0.92
N ALA A 47 -1.23 11.87 0.79
CA ALA A 47 -1.69 12.72 1.89
C ALA A 47 -2.23 11.90 3.08
N ALA A 48 -2.95 10.81 2.82
CA ALA A 48 -3.48 9.94 3.87
C ALA A 48 -2.38 9.25 4.69
N LEU A 49 -1.22 8.96 4.09
CA LEU A 49 -0.12 8.25 4.73
C LEU A 49 0.99 9.18 5.25
N GLU A 50 0.93 10.47 4.95
CA GLU A 50 1.99 11.44 5.26
C GLU A 50 2.33 11.46 6.75
N GLN A 51 1.34 11.60 7.63
CA GLN A 51 1.56 11.65 9.08
C GLN A 51 2.19 10.36 9.64
N ILE A 52 1.71 9.20 9.20
CA ILE A 52 2.25 7.91 9.64
C ILE A 52 3.70 7.78 9.20
N CYS A 53 3.99 8.14 7.94
CA CYS A 53 5.34 8.06 7.40
C CYS A 53 6.29 9.04 8.11
N GLU A 54 5.83 10.25 8.45
CA GLU A 54 6.61 11.23 9.20
C GLU A 54 6.95 10.73 10.61
N ILE A 55 5.94 10.26 11.37
CA ILE A 55 6.13 9.73 12.74
C ILE A 55 7.07 8.52 12.76
N CYS A 56 6.95 7.64 11.77
CA CYS A 56 7.72 6.41 11.69
C CYS A 56 9.07 6.57 10.97
N GLU A 57 9.45 7.78 10.56
CA GLU A 57 10.65 8.08 9.75
C GLU A 57 10.75 7.24 8.47
N ILE A 58 9.61 6.93 7.86
CA ILE A 58 9.52 6.17 6.60
C ILE A 58 9.58 7.14 5.43
N LYS A 59 10.45 6.88 4.46
CA LYS A 59 10.51 7.68 3.24
C LYS A 59 9.26 7.46 2.37
N LEU A 60 8.38 8.44 2.32
CA LEU A 60 7.24 8.45 1.40
C LEU A 60 7.63 9.08 0.05
N ARG A 61 7.32 8.41 -1.06
CA ARG A 61 7.65 8.90 -2.42
C ARG A 61 6.49 8.73 -3.40
N LYS A 62 6.03 9.83 -3.97
CA LYS A 62 5.16 9.80 -5.15
C LYS A 62 5.92 9.39 -6.40
N VAL A 63 5.38 8.42 -7.12
CA VAL A 63 5.88 7.93 -8.40
C VAL A 63 4.77 7.96 -9.44
N LYS A 64 5.10 8.18 -10.72
CA LYS A 64 4.08 8.19 -11.78
C LYS A 64 3.42 6.83 -12.00
N ARG A 65 4.14 5.75 -11.69
CA ARG A 65 3.74 4.38 -12.03
C ARG A 65 4.32 3.38 -11.03
N LEU A 66 3.50 2.39 -10.66
CA LEU A 66 3.88 1.30 -9.77
C LEU A 66 4.04 0.03 -10.60
N HIS A 67 5.23 -0.18 -11.18
CA HIS A 67 5.51 -1.29 -12.10
C HIS A 67 5.12 -2.66 -11.54
N ALA A 68 5.35 -2.91 -10.26
CA ALA A 68 4.94 -4.16 -9.62
C ALA A 68 3.42 -4.38 -9.65
N MET A 69 2.62 -3.30 -9.52
CA MET A 69 1.16 -3.38 -9.65
C MET A 69 0.75 -3.58 -11.11
N ASP A 70 1.41 -2.91 -12.05
CA ASP A 70 1.16 -3.14 -13.49
C ASP A 70 1.43 -4.59 -13.89
N ASP A 71 2.56 -5.14 -13.46
CA ASP A 71 2.95 -6.53 -13.73
C ASP A 71 1.96 -7.50 -13.10
N PHE A 72 1.52 -7.22 -11.87
CA PHE A 72 0.49 -8.00 -11.20
C PHE A 72 -0.84 -7.99 -11.96
N LEU A 73 -1.37 -6.81 -12.32
CA LEU A 73 -2.61 -6.68 -13.10
C LEU A 73 -2.51 -7.35 -14.47
N ASN A 74 -1.36 -7.21 -15.14
CA ASN A 74 -1.09 -7.87 -16.42
C ASN A 74 -1.05 -9.39 -16.28
N SER A 75 -0.53 -9.92 -15.16
CA SER A 75 -0.54 -11.35 -14.90
C SER A 75 -1.97 -11.87 -14.74
N MET A 76 -2.84 -11.16 -14.01
CA MET A 76 -4.25 -11.56 -13.83
C MET A 76 -5.05 -11.51 -15.14
N ARG A 77 -4.80 -10.54 -16.02
CA ARG A 77 -5.46 -10.47 -17.35
C ARG A 77 -5.13 -11.65 -18.26
N LYS A 78 -3.98 -12.30 -18.09
CA LYS A 78 -3.59 -13.47 -18.89
C LYS A 78 -4.30 -14.76 -18.46
N PHE A 79 -5.00 -14.75 -17.33
CA PHE A 79 -5.76 -15.88 -16.81
C PHE A 79 -7.28 -15.73 -17.00
N ASN A 80 -7.73 -14.73 -17.76
CA ASN A 80 -9.14 -14.45 -18.04
C ASN A 80 -9.45 -14.57 -19.54
#